data_AF-A0A0G1IU08-F1
#
_entry.id   AF-A0A0G1IU08-F1
#
_cell.length_a   1.000
_cell.length_b   1.000
_cell.length_c   1.000
_cell.angle_alpha   90.00
_cell.angle_beta   90.00
_cell.angle_gamma   90.00
#
_symmetry.space_group_name_H-M   'P 1'
#
loop_
_entity.id
_entity.type
_entity.pdbx_description
1 polymer ?
#
loop_
_entity_poly.entity_id
_entity_poly.type
_entity_poly.pdbx_seq_one_letter_code
_entity_poly.pdbx_strand_id
1 'polypeptide(L)'
;NYFDFYHFLEGIVFYNEWPKLIDESSKHKKIRNGKNEWCNKGEIHGAFERLFDKFKNSILVVSYRDDGTPTIAVLVNMLKKHKKSVEVKKLDYKYVLSNGNSKEVLIIAQ
;
A
#
# COMPACT_ATOMS: atom_id res chain seq x y z
N ASN A 1 -3.33 11.56 -8.07
CA ASN A 1 -2.54 10.41 -7.59
C ASN A 1 -1.11 10.89 -7.38
N TYR A 2 -0.36 10.39 -6.39
CA TYR A 2 1.08 10.71 -6.24
C TYR A 2 1.82 10.41 -7.56
N PHE A 3 1.47 9.28 -8.16
CA PHE A 3 1.91 8.80 -9.46
C PHE A 3 1.42 9.65 -10.64
N ASP A 4 0.79 10.82 -10.48
CA ASP A 4 0.53 11.72 -11.62
C ASP A 4 1.66 12.75 -11.78
N PHE A 5 2.41 13.00 -10.70
CA PHE A 5 3.36 14.10 -10.62
C PHE A 5 4.80 13.65 -10.37
N TYR A 6 4.98 12.46 -9.78
CA TYR A 6 6.29 11.92 -9.41
C TYR A 6 6.51 10.59 -10.10
N HIS A 7 7.47 10.57 -11.01
CA HIS A 7 7.72 9.41 -11.86
C HIS A 7 9.22 9.08 -12.02
N PHE A 8 10.08 9.73 -11.24
CA PHE A 8 11.54 9.64 -11.42
C PHE A 8 12.05 8.20 -11.34
N LEU A 9 11.52 7.40 -10.42
CA LEU A 9 11.92 6.00 -10.25
C LEU A 9 11.51 5.16 -11.45
N GLU A 10 10.30 5.36 -11.96
CA GLU A 10 9.79 4.72 -13.16
C GLU A 10 10.68 5.08 -14.37
N GLY A 11 11.24 6.29 -14.40
CA GLY A 11 12.17 6.73 -15.44
C GLY A 11 13.48 5.97 -15.41
N ILE A 12 13.94 5.60 -14.23
CA ILE A 12 15.15 4.78 -14.06
C ILE A 12 14.84 3.31 -14.39
N VAL A 13 13.73 2.78 -13.89
CA VAL A 13 13.38 1.35 -14.01
C VAL A 13 12.96 1.00 -15.44
N PHE A 14 12.20 1.87 -16.09
CA PHE A 14 11.62 1.65 -17.42
C PHE A 14 12.18 2.61 -18.46
N TYR A 15 13.47 2.96 -18.35
CA TYR A 15 14.10 4.01 -19.16
C TYR A 15 13.84 3.88 -20.68
N ASN A 16 13.97 2.66 -21.22
CA ASN A 16 13.77 2.40 -22.65
C ASN A 16 12.29 2.47 -23.09
N GLU A 17 11.36 2.24 -22.18
CA GLU A 17 9.92 2.27 -22.44
C GLU A 17 9.29 3.61 -22.07
N TRP A 18 10.04 4.45 -21.36
CA TRP A 18 9.62 5.74 -20.82
C TRP A 18 8.81 6.60 -21.80
N PRO A 19 9.24 6.80 -23.07
CA PRO A 19 8.47 7.63 -24.00
C PRO A 19 7.07 7.09 -24.30
N LYS A 20 6.86 5.77 -24.20
CA LYS A 20 5.55 5.12 -24.44
C LYS A 20 4.61 5.26 -23.26
N LEU A 21 5.17 5.45 -22.06
CA LEU A 21 4.43 5.57 -20.81
C LEU A 21 3.85 6.97 -20.63
N ILE A 22 4.39 7.99 -21.30
CA ILE A 22 3.95 9.39 -21.16
C ILE A 22 2.60 9.63 -21.86
N ASP A 23 1.70 10.28 -21.12
CA ASP A 23 0.46 10.83 -21.63
C ASP A 23 0.71 12.24 -22.23
N GLU A 24 1.03 12.26 -23.52
CA GLU A 24 1.26 13.50 -24.29
C GLU A 24 0.01 14.39 -24.40
N SER A 25 -1.19 13.87 -24.12
CA SER A 25 -2.43 14.68 -24.10
C SER A 25 -2.58 15.50 -22.83
N SER A 26 -1.84 15.15 -21.77
CA SER A 26 -1.89 15.84 -20.49
C SER A 26 -0.93 17.03 -20.44
N LYS A 27 -1.37 18.16 -19.87
CA LYS A 27 -0.55 19.38 -19.74
C LYS A 27 0.80 19.15 -19.03
N HIS A 28 0.82 18.28 -18.03
CA HIS A 28 2.00 18.00 -17.20
C HIS A 28 2.70 16.68 -17.57
N LYS A 29 2.36 16.08 -18.73
CA LYS A 29 2.97 14.85 -19.25
C LYS A 29 3.08 13.73 -18.21
N LYS A 30 1.96 13.45 -17.54
CA LYS A 30 1.92 12.35 -16.55
C LYS A 30 2.21 11.01 -17.23
N ILE A 31 2.67 10.04 -16.45
CA ILE A 31 2.60 8.64 -16.90
C ILE A 31 1.13 8.21 -17.00
N ARG A 32 0.82 7.49 -18.08
CA ARG A 32 -0.43 6.75 -18.25
C ARG A 32 -0.54 5.73 -17.13
N ASN A 33 -1.34 6.04 -16.14
CA ASN A 33 -1.61 5.14 -15.04
C ASN A 33 -2.85 4.28 -15.32
N GLY A 34 -2.70 2.98 -15.08
CA GLY A 34 -3.81 2.04 -15.10
C GLY A 34 -4.66 2.13 -13.83
N LYS A 35 -5.69 1.30 -13.78
CA LYS A 35 -6.50 1.12 -12.57
C LYS A 35 -5.60 0.61 -11.44
N ASN A 36 -5.51 1.38 -10.34
CA ASN A 36 -4.79 0.99 -9.15
C ASN A 36 -5.78 0.70 -8.02
N GLU A 37 -5.94 -0.58 -7.71
CA GLU A 37 -6.83 -1.05 -6.64
C GLU A 37 -6.43 -0.56 -5.24
N TRP A 38 -5.14 -0.26 -5.02
CA TRP A 38 -4.65 0.31 -3.77
C TRP A 38 -5.08 1.77 -3.55
N CYS A 39 -5.51 2.45 -4.62
CA CYS A 39 -6.08 3.80 -4.54
C CYS A 39 -7.61 3.79 -4.54
N ASN A 40 -8.24 2.61 -4.62
CA ASN A 40 -9.68 2.47 -4.67
C ASN A 40 -10.21 1.80 -3.40
N LYS A 41 -10.96 2.55 -2.58
CA LYS A 41 -11.54 2.07 -1.33
C LYS A 41 -12.43 0.84 -1.50
N GLY A 42 -13.09 0.69 -2.65
CA GLY A 42 -13.93 -0.47 -2.95
C GLY A 42 -13.15 -1.73 -3.32
N GLU A 43 -11.90 -1.60 -3.76
CA GLU A 43 -11.10 -2.71 -4.28
C GLU A 43 -9.95 -3.10 -3.34
N ILE A 44 -9.52 -2.18 -2.48
CA ILE A 44 -8.37 -2.38 -1.58
C ILE A 44 -8.51 -3.62 -0.68
N HIS A 45 -9.74 -3.96 -0.27
CA HIS A 45 -9.99 -5.17 0.53
C HIS A 45 -9.68 -6.44 -0.27
N GLY A 46 -10.09 -6.49 -1.53
CA GLY A 46 -9.78 -7.59 -2.43
C GLY A 46 -8.28 -7.66 -2.77
N ALA A 47 -7.62 -6.50 -2.87
CA ALA A 47 -6.17 -6.41 -3.06
C ALA A 47 -5.41 -7.08 -1.90
N PHE A 48 -5.78 -6.76 -0.67
CA PHE A 48 -5.18 -7.36 0.54
C PHE A 48 -5.44 -8.87 0.63
N GLU A 49 -6.67 -9.33 0.37
CA GLU A 49 -6.99 -10.78 0.37
C GLU A 49 -6.09 -11.55 -0.60
N ARG A 50 -5.94 -11.07 -1.83
CA ARG A 50 -5.06 -11.72 -2.82
C ARG A 50 -3.60 -11.69 -2.41
N LEU A 51 -3.14 -10.58 -1.82
CA LEU A 51 -1.76 -10.45 -1.33
C LEU A 51 -1.49 -11.46 -0.21
N PHE A 52 -2.39 -11.57 0.76
CA PHE A 52 -2.22 -12.48 1.90
C PHE A 52 -2.31 -13.95 1.50
N ASP A 53 -3.20 -14.31 0.58
CA ASP A 53 -3.27 -15.68 0.04
C ASP A 53 -1.98 -16.05 -0.73
N LYS A 54 -1.45 -15.12 -1.55
CA LYS A 54 -0.21 -15.34 -2.30
C LYS A 54 0.97 -15.70 -1.39
N PHE A 55 1.04 -15.08 -0.20
CA PHE A 55 2.12 -15.28 0.76
C PHE A 55 1.69 -16.10 1.99
N LYS A 56 0.66 -16.95 1.85
CA LYS A 56 0.14 -17.75 2.97
C LYS A 56 1.16 -18.70 3.60
N ASN A 57 2.17 -19.13 2.86
CA ASN A 57 3.23 -20.03 3.34
C ASN A 57 4.48 -19.31 3.88
N SER A 58 4.48 -17.98 3.95
CA SER A 58 5.62 -17.18 4.42
C SER A 58 5.28 -16.41 5.70
N ILE A 59 6.27 -15.95 6.46
CA ILE A 59 6.00 -14.97 7.53
C ILE A 59 5.70 -13.63 6.87
N LEU A 60 4.58 -13.01 7.24
CA LEU A 60 4.19 -11.69 6.75
C LEU A 60 4.39 -10.65 7.85
N VAL A 61 5.10 -9.57 7.52
CA VAL A 61 5.26 -8.39 8.37
C VAL A 61 4.65 -7.20 7.63
N VAL A 62 3.57 -6.65 8.17
CA VAL A 62 2.82 -5.54 7.56
C VAL A 62 3.05 -4.28 8.41
N SER A 63 3.77 -3.32 7.83
CA SER A 63 3.87 -1.95 8.37
C SER A 63 2.70 -1.13 7.87
N TYR A 64 2.00 -0.48 8.80
CA TYR A 64 0.73 0.18 8.49
C TYR A 64 0.41 1.29 9.50
N ARG A 65 -0.45 2.23 9.11
CA ARG A 65 -0.94 3.29 10.01
C ARG A 65 -2.30 2.93 10.59
N ASP A 66 -2.55 3.31 11.83
CA ASP A 66 -3.83 3.02 12.48
C ASP A 66 -5.04 3.76 11.89
N ASP A 67 -4.81 4.86 11.16
CA ASP A 67 -5.81 5.62 10.40
C ASP A 67 -6.01 5.13 8.95
N GLY A 68 -5.33 4.05 8.56
CA GLY A 68 -5.43 3.47 7.23
C GLY A 68 -6.79 2.80 6.94
N THR A 69 -7.07 2.60 5.65
CA THR A 69 -8.21 1.80 5.17
C THR A 69 -7.67 0.65 4.32
N PRO A 70 -7.92 -0.63 4.66
CA PRO A 70 -8.76 -1.16 5.74
C PRO A 70 -8.20 -0.87 7.15
N THR A 71 -9.05 -0.99 8.17
CA THR A 71 -8.64 -0.81 9.58
C THR A 71 -7.76 -1.97 10.05
N ILE A 72 -6.97 -1.75 11.10
CA ILE A 72 -6.11 -2.80 11.70
C ILE A 72 -6.90 -4.06 12.05
N ALA A 73 -8.11 -3.91 12.62
CA ALA A 73 -8.95 -5.05 12.99
C ALA A 73 -9.37 -5.87 11.75
N VAL A 74 -9.68 -5.21 10.63
CA VAL A 74 -10.01 -5.89 9.38
C VAL A 74 -8.79 -6.63 8.84
N LEU A 75 -7.61 -6.00 8.83
CA LEU A 75 -6.37 -6.64 8.37
C LEU A 75 -6.01 -7.87 9.21
N VAL A 76 -6.15 -7.78 10.54
CA VAL A 76 -5.92 -8.92 11.45
C VAL A 76 -6.90 -10.07 11.14
N ASN A 77 -8.18 -9.76 10.92
CA ASN A 77 -9.17 -10.78 10.56
C ASN A 77 -8.87 -11.45 9.22
N MET A 78 -8.40 -10.69 8.22
CA MET A 78 -7.97 -11.23 6.93
C MET A 78 -6.75 -12.16 7.10
N LEU A 79 -5.73 -11.73 7.84
CA LEU A 79 -4.53 -12.52 8.08
C LEU A 79 -4.82 -13.82 8.85
N LYS A 80 -5.71 -13.79 9.84
CA LYS A 80 -6.13 -14.97 10.62
C LYS A 80 -6.76 -16.08 9.78
N LYS A 81 -7.24 -15.80 8.57
CA LYS A 81 -7.73 -16.83 7.64
C LYS A 81 -6.61 -17.74 7.12
N HIS A 82 -5.38 -17.22 7.06
CA HIS A 82 -4.24 -17.89 6.45
C HIS A 82 -3.09 -18.18 7.43
N LYS A 83 -3.10 -17.55 8.61
CA LYS A 83 -2.00 -17.55 9.58
C LYS A 83 -2.47 -18.08 10.93
N LYS A 84 -1.62 -18.87 11.60
CA LYS A 84 -1.93 -19.46 12.90
C LYS A 84 -1.80 -18.42 14.02
N SER A 85 -0.82 -17.54 13.90
CA SER A 85 -0.55 -16.47 14.86
C SER A 85 -0.52 -15.13 14.17
N VAL A 86 -1.17 -14.13 14.77
CA VAL A 86 -1.15 -12.74 14.32
C VAL A 86 -0.93 -11.84 15.53
N GLU A 87 0.23 -11.21 15.59
CA GLU A 87 0.61 -10.27 16.63
C GLU A 87 0.56 -8.83 16.10
N VAL A 88 0.11 -7.89 16.94
CA VAL A 88 0.05 -6.47 16.60
C VAL A 88 0.91 -5.70 17.59
N LYS A 89 1.93 -5.01 17.09
CA LYS A 89 2.74 -4.05 17.84
C LYS A 89 2.35 -2.65 17.41
N LYS A 90 2.16 -1.74 18.38
CA LYS A 90 1.89 -0.33 18.13
C LYS A 90 3.06 0.49 18.64
N LEU A 91 3.50 1.45 17.85
CA LEU A 91 4.48 2.44 18.25
C LEU A 91 3.78 3.80 18.31
N ASP A 92 3.84 4.42 19.48
CA ASP A 92 3.39 5.80 19.67
C ASP A 92 4.43 6.73 19.03
N TYR A 93 4.34 6.91 17.71
CA TYR A 93 5.24 7.73 16.93
C TYR A 93 4.55 9.03 16.52
N LYS A 94 5.01 10.16 17.06
CA LYS A 94 4.50 11.49 16.69
C LYS A 94 5.38 12.09 15.61
N TYR A 95 4.87 12.18 14.39
CA TYR A 95 5.53 12.93 13.33
C TYR A 95 5.58 14.42 13.68
N VAL A 96 6.77 15.01 13.57
CA VAL A 96 7.07 16.42 13.93
C VAL A 96 6.13 17.42 13.24
N LEU A 97 5.62 17.07 12.06
CA LEU A 97 4.76 17.92 11.22
C LEU A 97 3.29 17.43 11.17
N SER A 98 2.91 16.43 11.97
CA SER A 98 1.54 15.91 12.01
C SER A 98 0.72 16.60 13.09
N ASN A 99 -0.42 17.18 12.70
CA ASN A 99 -1.45 17.65 13.62
C ASN A 99 -2.30 16.50 14.21
N GLY A 100 -2.17 15.27 13.67
CA GLY A 100 -2.91 14.09 14.11
C GLY A 100 -2.06 13.13 14.97
N ASN A 101 -2.73 12.41 15.87
CA ASN A 101 -2.15 11.36 16.71
C ASN A 101 -2.21 9.98 16.03
N SER A 102 -1.86 9.88 14.75
CA SER A 102 -1.79 8.57 14.07
C SER A 102 -0.62 7.76 14.62
N LYS A 103 -0.85 6.47 14.89
CA LYS A 103 0.16 5.54 15.40
C LYS A 103 0.62 4.61 14.28
N GLU A 104 1.91 4.32 14.29
CA GLU A 104 2.47 3.28 13.44
C GLU A 104 2.17 1.90 14.06
N VAL A 105 1.75 0.97 13.22
CA VAL A 105 1.35 -0.38 13.60
C VAL A 105 2.14 -1.38 12.77
N LEU A 106 2.71 -2.36 13.45
CA LEU A 106 3.37 -3.51 12.83
C LEU A 106 2.54 -4.76 13.13
N ILE A 107 2.06 -5.43 12.08
CA ILE A 107 1.35 -6.71 12.20
C ILE A 107 2.29 -7.82 11.76
N ILE A 108 2.54 -8.78 12.64
CA ILE A 108 3.42 -9.93 12.38
C ILE A 108 2.55 -11.17 12.33
N ALA A 109 2.56 -11.88 11.20
CA ALA A 109 1.66 -13.00 10.95
C ALA A 109 2.43 -14.25 10.50
N GLN A 110 2.26 -15.35 11.22
CA GLN A 110 2.98 -16.62 11.09
C GLN A 110 2.03 -17.80 10.93
#